data_AF-J0QJ32-F1
#
_entry.id   AF-J0QJ32-F1
#
_cell.length_a   1.000
_cell.length_b   1.000
_cell.length_c   1.000
_cell.angle_alpha   90.00
_cell.angle_beta   90.00
_cell.angle_gamma   90.00
#
_symmetry.space_group_name_H-M   'P 1'
#
loop_
_entity.id
_entity.type
_entity.pdbx_description
1 polymer ?
#
loop_
_entity_poly.entity_id
_entity_poly.type
_entity_poly.pdbx_seq_one_letter_code
_entity_poly.pdbx_strand_id
1 'polypeptide(L)'
;MHLFLGDHEKHSFRVADFFYYYTRVKGRFESYLQNLPADSYPEPCGHCNFCPWCDGYKAQWEQDDHLSLVANIQRSQMDKLWKAGIHTVAELAAPAPDTKIPDLSCDVFLHLRSQAVLQHHKATTGENKCEIIPFSLGKGFTCMPVPDNGDLFFDMEGDPLYPNGLEYLFGVYYFKDGKELFLPFWAHDHEEEKETFKCFMGFLVDHLAKHPHAYIYHYNHYETTALKRLACHYAVCEEQLDNLLHNQKFIDLYLVVRESIRISEPGYSIKNMETFYMDKRANTVATAADSIIVYNEWRETGADELLQEISDYNEVDCVSTHLLRDWLLTLKPEDAPWFKGLPEYAEEEKLQRKDWEIEYEDYQTSFGVIEDNPPLINEQLSHLLEFHNREAKPQWWSSFERQNKFEDELVDDTECLGGLRQVGSSEPEKRSLIYSYRFPSQEYKLKVGAQAVDIAIMENAGTIIEIDEDTCLVKIKRGASKEPLLESLSIGPPGPIDSKIIRSAIYRYADHYAGSARRHSCRDKTTGAKCTTHSGQAVGRSGHHL
;
A
#
# COMPACT_ATOMS: atom_id res chain seq x y z
N MET A 1 32.66 12.58 11.72
CA MET A 1 31.27 13.08 11.65
C MET A 1 30.41 12.12 12.43
N HIS A 2 29.49 12.61 13.23
CA HIS A 2 28.57 11.76 13.99
C HIS A 2 27.15 12.09 13.56
N LEU A 3 26.38 11.07 13.24
CA LEU A 3 24.95 11.15 12.99
C LEU A 3 24.26 10.57 14.21
N PHE A 4 23.33 11.33 14.78
CA PHE A 4 22.42 10.84 15.82
C PHE A 4 21.06 10.62 15.16
N LEU A 5 20.54 9.41 15.27
CA LEU A 5 19.25 9.03 14.72
C LEU A 5 18.12 9.37 15.71
N GLY A 6 16.87 9.19 15.26
CA GLY A 6 15.67 9.45 16.08
C GLY A 6 15.57 8.56 17.32
N ASP A 7 16.19 7.37 17.28
CA ASP A 7 16.33 6.43 18.40
C ASP A 7 17.52 6.77 19.34
N HIS A 8 18.15 7.94 19.13
CA HIS A 8 19.37 8.39 19.81
C HIS A 8 20.63 7.56 19.55
N GLU A 9 20.61 6.60 18.62
CA GLU A 9 21.81 5.86 18.24
C GLU A 9 22.82 6.76 17.54
N LYS A 10 24.10 6.57 17.90
CA LYS A 10 25.22 7.34 17.37
C LYS A 10 25.97 6.54 16.31
N HIS A 11 25.81 6.93 15.05
CA HIS A 11 26.63 6.42 13.95
C HIS A 11 27.83 7.32 13.70
N SER A 12 29.00 6.70 13.54
CA SER A 12 30.27 7.42 13.36
C SER A 12 30.84 7.18 11.98
N PHE A 13 31.06 8.27 11.26
CA PHE A 13 31.54 8.27 9.89
C PHE A 13 32.86 9.04 9.78
N ARG A 14 33.78 8.56 8.94
CA ARG A 14 35.04 9.28 8.66
C ARG A 14 34.72 10.51 7.83
N VAL A 15 35.19 11.67 8.27
CA VAL A 15 34.94 12.94 7.55
C VAL A 15 35.50 12.92 6.13
N ALA A 16 36.66 12.27 5.95
CA ALA A 16 37.34 12.18 4.66
C ALA A 16 36.44 11.58 3.55
N ASP A 17 35.57 10.63 3.89
CA ASP A 17 34.70 9.95 2.93
C ASP A 17 33.62 10.88 2.35
N PHE A 18 33.26 11.94 3.08
CA PHE A 18 32.20 12.89 2.71
C PHE A 18 32.74 14.27 2.34
N PHE A 19 34.02 14.55 2.62
CA PHE A 19 34.59 15.88 2.50
C PHE A 19 34.52 16.43 1.08
N TYR A 20 34.72 15.57 0.07
CA TYR A 20 34.57 15.96 -1.34
C TYR A 20 33.12 16.35 -1.68
N TYR A 21 32.15 15.55 -1.23
CA TYR A 21 30.73 15.85 -1.42
C TYR A 21 30.35 17.17 -0.74
N TYR A 22 30.77 17.35 0.52
CA TYR A 22 30.58 18.62 1.26
C TYR A 22 31.15 19.82 0.50
N THR A 23 32.37 19.70 -0.02
CA THR A 23 33.03 20.81 -0.74
C THR A 23 32.26 21.18 -2.01
N ARG A 24 31.74 20.19 -2.72
CA ARG A 24 30.87 20.40 -3.89
C ARG A 24 29.55 21.07 -3.52
N VAL A 25 28.87 20.60 -2.47
CA VAL A 25 27.59 21.17 -2.01
C VAL A 25 27.79 22.59 -1.50
N LYS A 26 28.83 22.83 -0.70
CA LYS A 26 29.24 24.15 -0.23
C LYS A 26 29.49 25.09 -1.40
N GLY A 27 30.26 24.67 -2.40
CA GLY A 27 30.54 25.49 -3.59
C GLY A 27 29.28 25.85 -4.37
N ARG A 28 28.32 24.90 -4.52
CA ARG A 28 27.00 25.20 -5.12
C ARG A 28 26.22 26.22 -4.30
N PHE A 29 26.20 26.08 -2.98
CA PHE A 29 25.50 27.00 -2.08
C PHE A 29 26.11 28.40 -2.09
N GLU A 30 27.44 28.51 -2.01
CA GLU A 30 28.15 29.79 -2.10
C GLU A 30 27.95 30.45 -3.48
N SER A 31 27.97 29.66 -4.56
CA SER A 31 27.68 30.15 -5.91
C SER A 31 26.23 30.65 -6.04
N TYR A 32 25.27 30.01 -5.36
CA TYR A 32 23.89 30.47 -5.30
C TYR A 32 23.77 31.78 -4.52
N LEU A 33 24.43 31.89 -3.36
CA LEU A 33 24.44 33.13 -2.57
C LEU A 33 25.06 34.33 -3.32
N GLN A 34 26.04 34.07 -4.19
CA GLN A 34 26.63 35.11 -5.04
C GLN A 34 25.73 35.54 -6.19
N ASN A 35 24.73 34.72 -6.55
CA ASN A 35 23.82 34.95 -7.67
C ASN A 35 22.37 34.73 -7.21
N LEU A 36 21.99 35.36 -6.09
CA LEU A 36 20.63 35.27 -5.58
C LEU A 36 19.67 35.86 -6.62
N PRO A 37 18.59 35.16 -6.97
CA PRO A 37 17.57 35.71 -7.85
C PRO A 37 16.90 36.91 -7.17
N ALA A 38 16.56 37.94 -7.96
CA ALA A 38 15.91 39.14 -7.45
C ALA A 38 14.51 38.85 -6.87
N ASP A 39 13.82 37.88 -7.49
CA ASP A 39 12.52 37.36 -7.08
C ASP A 39 12.59 35.84 -6.95
N SER A 40 11.90 35.28 -5.96
CA SER A 40 11.76 33.84 -5.78
C SER A 40 10.29 33.51 -5.58
N TYR A 41 9.79 32.51 -6.31
CA TYR A 41 8.45 31.98 -6.12
C TYR A 41 8.50 30.66 -5.34
N PRO A 42 7.60 30.43 -4.37
CA PRO A 42 7.58 29.18 -3.62
C PRO A 42 6.94 28.07 -4.45
N GLU A 43 7.66 27.54 -5.42
CA GLU A 43 7.18 26.40 -6.22
C GLU A 43 6.84 25.20 -5.32
N PRO A 44 5.66 24.59 -5.45
CA PRO A 44 5.32 23.37 -4.71
C PRO A 44 6.35 22.27 -4.94
N CYS A 45 6.70 21.57 -3.86
CA CYS A 45 7.67 20.48 -3.90
C CYS A 45 7.34 19.40 -2.87
N GLY A 46 7.99 18.24 -2.97
CA GLY A 46 7.75 17.11 -2.06
C GLY A 46 8.05 17.41 -0.58
N HIS A 47 8.77 18.49 -0.26
CA HIS A 47 9.02 18.90 1.12
C HIS A 47 7.88 19.74 1.73
N CYS A 48 6.92 20.23 0.93
CA CYS A 48 5.84 21.10 1.41
C CYS A 48 5.05 20.48 2.58
N ASN A 49 4.89 19.15 2.60
CA ASN A 49 4.17 18.44 3.67
C ASN A 49 4.83 18.56 5.06
N PHE A 50 6.13 18.83 5.12
CA PHE A 50 6.90 18.99 6.37
C PHE A 50 7.44 20.40 6.53
N CYS A 51 7.09 21.30 5.61
CA CYS A 51 7.66 22.63 5.52
C CYS A 51 6.93 23.57 6.50
N PRO A 52 7.64 24.18 7.47
CA PRO A 52 7.02 25.09 8.45
C PRO A 52 6.51 26.40 7.81
N TRP A 53 6.88 26.67 6.55
CA TRP A 53 6.43 27.84 5.80
C TRP A 53 5.28 27.53 4.82
N CYS A 54 4.80 26.27 4.78
CA CYS A 54 3.85 25.83 3.76
C CYS A 54 2.54 26.64 3.78
N ASP A 55 2.03 27.01 4.96
CA ASP A 55 0.79 27.79 5.05
C ASP A 55 0.91 29.18 4.45
N GLY A 56 2.08 29.82 4.61
CA GLY A 56 2.37 31.09 3.95
C GLY A 56 2.42 30.95 2.43
N TYR A 57 2.97 29.86 1.93
CA TYR A 57 3.03 29.58 0.49
C TYR A 57 1.65 29.22 -0.09
N LYS A 58 0.82 28.47 0.64
CA LYS A 58 -0.56 28.16 0.24
C LYS A 58 -1.39 29.43 0.05
N ALA A 59 -1.33 30.36 1.01
CA ALA A 59 -2.03 31.63 0.88
C ALA A 59 -1.56 32.44 -0.34
N GLN A 60 -0.25 32.40 -0.64
CA GLN A 60 0.28 33.02 -1.84
C GLN A 60 -0.21 32.33 -3.12
N TRP A 61 -0.22 30.99 -3.18
CA TRP A 61 -0.74 30.24 -4.32
C TRP A 61 -2.22 30.52 -4.58
N GLU A 62 -3.03 30.60 -3.53
CA GLU A 62 -4.45 30.97 -3.60
C GLU A 62 -4.62 32.39 -4.14
N GLN A 63 -3.81 33.34 -3.67
CA GLN A 63 -3.85 34.72 -4.14
C GLN A 63 -3.45 34.85 -5.62
N ASP A 64 -2.45 34.08 -6.04
CA ASP A 64 -1.92 34.11 -7.40
C ASP A 64 -2.71 33.22 -8.37
N ASP A 65 -3.75 32.53 -7.90
CA ASP A 65 -4.54 31.55 -8.66
C ASP A 65 -3.64 30.47 -9.31
N HIS A 66 -2.62 30.04 -8.57
CA HIS A 66 -1.55 29.21 -9.10
C HIS A 66 -2.06 27.83 -9.57
N LEU A 67 -1.53 27.33 -10.69
CA LEU A 67 -1.97 26.05 -11.27
C LEU A 67 -1.88 24.86 -10.32
N SER A 68 -0.96 24.88 -9.35
CA SER A 68 -0.81 23.79 -8.37
C SER A 68 -1.99 23.58 -7.44
N LEU A 69 -2.96 24.51 -7.42
CA LEU A 69 -4.23 24.33 -6.72
C LEU A 69 -5.13 23.31 -7.43
N VAL A 70 -4.86 23.02 -8.70
CA VAL A 70 -5.59 22.00 -9.46
C VAL A 70 -5.33 20.63 -8.88
N ALA A 71 -6.38 19.97 -8.40
CA ALA A 71 -6.23 18.68 -7.73
C ALA A 71 -5.52 17.67 -8.65
N ASN A 72 -4.51 16.98 -8.10
CA ASN A 72 -3.68 15.99 -8.78
C ASN A 72 -2.88 16.51 -10.01
N ILE A 73 -2.76 17.83 -10.20
CA ILE A 73 -1.92 18.35 -11.28
C ILE A 73 -0.44 18.06 -11.00
N GLN A 74 0.27 17.62 -12.03
CA GLN A 74 1.70 17.36 -11.94
C GLN A 74 2.52 18.56 -12.44
N ARG A 75 3.75 18.69 -11.93
CA ARG A 75 4.68 19.74 -12.38
C ARG A 75 4.95 19.70 -13.88
N SER A 76 5.12 18.50 -14.44
CA SER A 76 5.34 18.31 -15.88
C SER A 76 4.15 18.79 -16.73
N GLN A 77 2.94 18.72 -16.19
CA GLN A 77 1.71 19.22 -16.82
C GLN A 77 1.64 20.75 -16.71
N MET A 78 1.97 21.32 -15.55
CA MET A 78 2.08 22.77 -15.37
C MET A 78 3.11 23.38 -16.34
N ASP A 79 4.29 22.77 -16.49
CA ASP A 79 5.31 23.24 -17.43
C ASP A 79 4.80 23.31 -18.89
N LYS A 80 3.96 22.36 -19.30
CA LYS A 80 3.33 22.32 -20.63
C LYS A 80 2.25 23.39 -20.78
N LEU A 81 1.44 23.59 -19.73
CA LEU A 81 0.42 24.64 -19.68
C LEU A 81 1.05 26.04 -19.73
N TRP A 82 2.12 26.29 -18.96
CA TRP A 82 2.88 27.55 -18.99
C TRP A 82 3.45 27.84 -20.37
N LYS A 83 4.03 26.84 -21.04
CA LYS A 83 4.52 26.98 -22.42
C LYS A 83 3.40 27.30 -23.41
N ALA A 84 2.17 26.88 -23.12
CA ALA A 84 0.99 27.18 -23.90
C ALA A 84 0.32 28.52 -23.49
N GLY A 85 0.88 29.26 -22.53
CA GLY A 85 0.37 30.54 -22.05
C GLY A 85 -0.79 30.44 -21.06
N ILE A 86 -0.98 29.28 -20.42
CA ILE A 86 -1.95 29.07 -19.34
C ILE A 86 -1.17 29.06 -18.03
N HIS A 87 -1.38 30.07 -17.19
CA HIS A 87 -0.61 30.30 -15.96
C HIS A 87 -1.44 30.18 -14.68
N THR A 88 -2.77 30.24 -14.76
CA THR A 88 -3.65 30.21 -13.59
C THR A 88 -4.77 29.17 -13.70
N VAL A 89 -5.41 28.83 -12.58
CA VAL A 89 -6.57 27.91 -12.56
C VAL A 89 -7.72 28.48 -13.40
N ALA A 90 -8.02 29.78 -13.27
CA ALA A 90 -9.02 30.46 -14.07
C ALA A 90 -8.71 30.39 -15.58
N GLU A 91 -7.44 30.60 -15.95
CA GLU A 91 -6.98 30.50 -17.34
C GLU A 91 -7.06 29.05 -17.87
N LEU A 92 -6.88 28.04 -17.03
CA LEU A 92 -7.05 26.64 -17.41
C LEU A 92 -8.53 26.26 -17.57
N ALA A 93 -9.43 26.88 -16.81
CA ALA A 93 -10.87 26.62 -16.87
C ALA A 93 -11.56 27.20 -18.12
N ALA A 94 -10.99 28.25 -18.72
CA ALA A 94 -11.62 29.05 -19.78
C ALA A 94 -11.68 28.40 -21.18
N PRO A 95 -10.65 27.69 -21.69
CA PRO A 95 -10.63 27.19 -23.06
C PRO A 95 -11.74 26.17 -23.36
N ALA A 96 -11.98 25.90 -24.64
CA ALA A 96 -12.92 24.86 -25.06
C ALA A 96 -12.37 23.46 -24.74
N PRO A 97 -13.23 22.45 -24.43
CA PRO A 97 -12.81 21.08 -24.11
C PRO A 97 -11.91 20.40 -25.16
N ASP A 98 -12.01 20.79 -26.43
CA ASP A 98 -11.27 20.25 -27.57
C ASP A 98 -9.99 21.04 -27.91
N THR A 99 -9.60 22.01 -27.06
CA THR A 99 -8.37 22.78 -27.21
C THR A 99 -7.16 21.86 -27.14
N LYS A 100 -6.22 22.04 -28.07
CA LYS A 100 -4.97 21.25 -28.12
C LYS A 100 -3.84 22.00 -27.42
N ILE A 101 -3.26 21.38 -26.40
CA ILE A 101 -2.05 21.86 -25.73
C ILE A 101 -0.86 21.05 -26.25
N PRO A 102 0.21 21.69 -26.77
CA PRO A 102 1.41 20.99 -27.21
C PRO A 102 1.97 20.05 -26.12
N ASP A 103 2.36 18.83 -26.53
CA ASP A 103 2.96 17.80 -25.67
C ASP A 103 2.07 17.33 -24.49
N LEU A 104 0.78 17.69 -24.46
CA LEU A 104 -0.20 17.24 -23.50
C LEU A 104 -1.33 16.48 -24.23
N SER A 105 -1.73 15.32 -23.72
CA SER A 105 -2.82 14.56 -24.35
C SER A 105 -4.16 15.29 -24.19
N CYS A 106 -5.06 15.08 -25.15
CA CYS A 106 -6.40 15.68 -25.08
C CYS A 106 -7.16 15.23 -23.83
N ASP A 107 -7.01 13.98 -23.42
CA ASP A 107 -7.70 13.43 -22.24
C ASP A 107 -7.18 14.04 -20.94
N VAL A 108 -5.86 14.19 -20.79
CA VAL A 108 -5.26 14.85 -19.61
C VAL A 108 -5.66 16.33 -19.58
N PHE A 109 -5.60 17.02 -20.71
CA PHE A 109 -6.07 18.41 -20.79
C PHE A 109 -7.53 18.53 -20.37
N LEU A 110 -8.41 17.68 -20.91
CA LEU A 110 -9.83 17.68 -20.58
C LEU A 110 -10.06 17.43 -19.08
N HIS A 111 -9.32 16.48 -18.49
CA HIS A 111 -9.41 16.19 -17.06
C HIS A 111 -9.01 17.39 -16.20
N LEU A 112 -7.82 17.97 -16.46
CA LEU A 112 -7.30 19.13 -15.73
C LEU A 112 -8.20 20.36 -15.89
N ARG A 113 -8.68 20.61 -17.11
CA ARG A 113 -9.65 21.68 -17.39
C ARG A 113 -10.93 21.50 -16.58
N SER A 114 -11.53 20.31 -16.60
CA SER A 114 -12.76 20.04 -15.86
C SER A 114 -12.57 20.18 -14.35
N GLN A 115 -11.41 19.79 -13.81
CA GLN A 115 -11.04 20.03 -12.41
C GLN A 115 -10.94 21.53 -12.10
N ALA A 116 -10.21 22.27 -12.94
CA ALA A 116 -10.05 23.72 -12.80
C ALA A 116 -11.40 24.46 -12.85
N VAL A 117 -12.35 24.03 -13.70
CA VAL A 117 -13.70 24.61 -13.76
C VAL A 117 -14.43 24.49 -12.42
N LEU A 118 -14.37 23.34 -11.76
CA LEU A 118 -15.05 23.13 -10.47
C LEU A 118 -14.39 23.93 -9.34
N GLN A 119 -13.07 23.93 -9.28
CA GLN A 119 -12.33 24.65 -8.25
C GLN A 119 -12.42 26.17 -8.42
N HIS A 120 -12.34 26.66 -9.67
CA HIS A 120 -12.56 28.08 -9.97
C HIS A 120 -13.98 28.51 -9.62
N HIS A 121 -14.98 27.65 -9.84
CA HIS A 121 -16.35 27.92 -9.39
C HIS A 121 -16.40 28.13 -7.88
N LYS A 122 -15.88 27.20 -7.08
CA LYS A 122 -15.85 27.34 -5.62
C LYS A 122 -15.08 28.58 -5.18
N ALA A 123 -13.93 28.87 -5.79
CA ALA A 123 -13.15 30.08 -5.49
C ALA A 123 -13.96 31.37 -5.73
N THR A 124 -14.84 31.38 -6.73
CA THR A 124 -15.63 32.56 -7.10
C THR A 124 -16.95 32.69 -6.34
N THR A 125 -17.63 31.58 -6.05
CA THR A 125 -18.98 31.58 -5.45
C THR A 125 -18.99 31.19 -3.97
N GLY A 126 -17.95 30.51 -3.50
CA GLY A 126 -17.92 29.86 -2.20
C GLY A 126 -18.75 28.56 -2.13
N GLU A 127 -19.37 28.15 -3.23
CA GLU A 127 -20.24 26.96 -3.27
C GLU A 127 -19.46 25.72 -3.69
N ASN A 128 -19.63 24.63 -2.94
CA ASN A 128 -19.07 23.34 -3.30
C ASN A 128 -19.82 22.73 -4.48
N LYS A 129 -19.08 22.09 -5.39
CA LYS A 129 -19.64 21.33 -6.50
C LYS A 129 -19.04 19.93 -6.59
N CYS A 130 -19.90 19.00 -6.97
CA CYS A 130 -19.56 17.63 -7.28
C CYS A 130 -20.16 17.30 -8.66
N GLU A 131 -19.36 16.69 -9.52
CA GLU A 131 -19.74 16.19 -10.84
C GLU A 131 -19.56 14.67 -10.85
N ILE A 132 -20.54 13.93 -11.35
CA ILE A 132 -20.42 12.48 -11.56
C ILE A 132 -19.66 12.22 -12.85
N ILE A 133 -18.63 11.39 -12.78
CA ILE A 133 -17.84 10.94 -13.92
C ILE A 133 -18.52 9.70 -14.54
N PRO A 134 -18.51 9.53 -15.88
CA PRO A 134 -18.99 8.31 -16.51
C PRO A 134 -18.34 7.05 -15.93
N PHE A 135 -19.15 6.11 -15.44
CA PHE A 135 -18.65 4.90 -14.79
C PHE A 135 -18.26 3.83 -15.81
N SER A 136 -17.33 2.96 -15.40
CA SER A 136 -16.93 1.74 -16.10
C SER A 136 -17.13 0.54 -15.19
N LEU A 137 -17.38 -0.64 -15.75
CA LEU A 137 -17.52 -1.87 -14.96
C LEU A 137 -16.22 -2.17 -14.21
N GLY A 138 -16.34 -2.54 -12.93
CA GLY A 138 -15.20 -2.85 -12.04
C GLY A 138 -14.46 -1.61 -11.55
N LYS A 139 -15.04 -0.42 -11.68
CA LYS A 139 -14.49 0.86 -11.24
C LYS A 139 -15.53 1.74 -10.56
N GLY A 140 -15.08 2.63 -9.68
CA GLY A 140 -15.89 3.68 -9.07
C GLY A 140 -17.16 3.13 -8.42
N PHE A 141 -18.31 3.72 -8.78
CA PHE A 141 -19.62 3.34 -8.26
C PHE A 141 -19.95 1.85 -8.46
N THR A 142 -19.39 1.19 -9.48
CA THR A 142 -19.65 -0.24 -9.72
C THR A 142 -18.90 -1.16 -8.76
N CYS A 143 -17.96 -0.64 -7.97
CA CYS A 143 -17.30 -1.33 -6.87
C CYS A 143 -18.05 -1.19 -5.54
N MET A 144 -19.13 -0.40 -5.48
CA MET A 144 -19.94 -0.29 -4.27
C MET A 144 -20.90 -1.49 -4.15
N PRO A 145 -20.85 -2.25 -3.03
CA PRO A 145 -21.81 -3.31 -2.76
C PRO A 145 -23.16 -2.75 -2.30
N VAL A 146 -24.17 -3.63 -2.25
CA VAL A 146 -25.44 -3.29 -1.60
C VAL A 146 -25.16 -3.08 -0.10
N PRO A 147 -25.61 -1.97 0.51
CA PRO A 147 -25.41 -1.71 1.93
C PRO A 147 -26.00 -2.81 2.82
N ASP A 148 -25.28 -3.18 3.87
CA ASP A 148 -25.74 -4.12 4.90
C ASP A 148 -25.65 -3.48 6.29
N ASN A 149 -26.56 -3.86 7.20
CA ASN A 149 -26.53 -3.36 8.59
C ASN A 149 -25.31 -3.87 9.37
N GLY A 150 -24.65 -4.93 8.89
CA GLY A 150 -23.41 -5.44 9.42
C GLY A 150 -22.16 -4.79 8.81
N ASP A 151 -22.28 -3.78 7.96
CA ASP A 151 -21.11 -3.08 7.41
C ASP A 151 -20.22 -2.49 8.52
N LEU A 152 -18.91 -2.55 8.32
CA LEU A 152 -17.89 -2.07 9.24
C LEU A 152 -17.13 -0.90 8.61
N PHE A 153 -16.83 0.13 9.40
CA PHE A 153 -16.04 1.29 8.97
C PHE A 153 -14.76 1.33 9.78
N PHE A 154 -13.63 1.18 9.10
CA PHE A 154 -12.34 0.89 9.70
C PHE A 154 -11.33 1.98 9.39
N ASP A 155 -10.64 2.42 10.43
CA ASP A 155 -9.47 3.32 10.37
C ASP A 155 -8.45 2.89 11.43
N MET A 156 -7.17 3.24 11.26
CA MET A 156 -6.12 2.88 12.20
C MET A 156 -5.00 3.92 12.29
N GLU A 157 -4.36 3.97 13.46
CA GLU A 157 -3.29 4.91 13.78
C GLU A 157 -1.99 4.18 14.10
N GLY A 158 -0.87 4.75 13.66
CA GLY A 158 0.45 4.18 13.87
C GLY A 158 1.57 5.20 14.00
N ASP A 159 2.65 4.79 14.67
CA ASP A 159 3.88 5.54 14.86
C ASP A 159 5.03 4.90 14.06
N PRO A 160 5.39 5.45 12.89
CA PRO A 160 6.50 4.95 12.09
C PRO A 160 7.88 5.25 12.71
N LEU A 161 7.95 6.11 13.75
CA LEU A 161 9.19 6.44 14.46
C LEU A 161 9.47 5.47 15.61
N TYR A 162 8.46 4.70 16.04
CA TYR A 162 8.69 3.58 16.95
C TYR A 162 9.67 2.59 16.29
N PRO A 163 10.59 1.96 17.05
CA PRO A 163 11.50 0.97 16.47
C PRO A 163 10.74 -0.09 15.65
N ASN A 164 11.03 -0.19 14.35
CA ASN A 164 10.31 -1.05 13.37
C ASN A 164 8.85 -0.68 13.06
N GLY A 165 8.35 0.46 13.55
CA GLY A 165 6.99 0.95 13.39
C GLY A 165 5.98 0.24 14.31
N LEU A 166 4.97 0.95 14.79
CA LEU A 166 3.93 0.41 15.68
C LEU A 166 2.55 0.94 15.28
N GLU A 167 1.61 0.07 14.97
CA GLU A 167 0.18 0.40 14.85
C GLU A 167 -0.45 0.31 16.25
N TYR A 168 -0.76 1.46 16.84
CA TYR A 168 -1.16 1.54 18.25
C TYR A 168 -2.68 1.59 18.47
N LEU A 169 -3.47 1.88 17.43
CA LEU A 169 -4.94 1.89 17.52
C LEU A 169 -5.58 1.37 16.23
N PHE A 170 -6.50 0.42 16.38
CA PHE A 170 -7.41 -0.06 15.34
C PHE A 170 -8.84 0.35 15.73
N GLY A 171 -9.49 1.20 14.97
CA GLY A 171 -10.85 1.67 15.25
C GLY A 171 -11.88 1.07 14.33
N VAL A 172 -12.99 0.56 14.89
CA VAL A 172 -14.12 0.11 14.08
C VAL A 172 -15.40 0.79 14.52
N TYR A 173 -16.02 1.53 13.61
CA TYR A 173 -17.38 2.03 13.75
C TYR A 173 -18.37 1.10 13.05
N TYR A 174 -19.45 0.73 13.72
CA TYR A 174 -20.46 -0.19 13.19
C TYR A 174 -21.79 -0.11 13.93
N PHE A 175 -22.80 -0.77 13.38
CA PHE A 175 -24.13 -0.83 14.00
C PHE A 175 -24.37 -2.18 14.67
N LYS A 176 -24.92 -2.15 15.89
CA LYS A 176 -25.41 -3.34 16.60
C LYS A 176 -26.80 -3.08 17.16
N ASP A 177 -27.77 -3.88 16.75
CA ASP A 177 -29.18 -3.73 17.14
C ASP A 177 -29.72 -2.31 16.89
N GLY A 178 -29.28 -1.69 15.78
CA GLY A 178 -29.65 -0.32 15.40
C GLY A 178 -28.97 0.79 16.21
N LYS A 179 -27.96 0.47 17.03
CA LYS A 179 -27.16 1.45 17.76
C LYS A 179 -25.77 1.56 17.16
N GLU A 180 -25.32 2.80 17.03
CA GLU A 180 -23.96 3.16 16.66
C GLU A 180 -22.99 2.76 17.77
N LEU A 181 -21.90 2.09 17.40
CA LEU A 181 -20.84 1.68 18.30
C LEU A 181 -19.50 1.97 17.65
N PHE A 182 -18.57 2.49 18.45
CA PHE A 182 -17.14 2.55 18.14
C PHE A 182 -16.39 1.58 19.05
N LEU A 183 -15.49 0.80 18.47
CA LEU A 183 -14.68 -0.19 19.17
C LEU A 183 -13.19 0.05 18.88
N PRO A 184 -12.44 0.62 19.82
CA PRO A 184 -10.99 0.77 19.71
C PRO A 184 -10.27 -0.49 20.20
N PHE A 185 -9.23 -0.92 19.48
CA PHE A 185 -8.26 -1.91 19.93
C PHE A 185 -6.88 -1.25 20.05
N TRP A 186 -6.33 -1.24 21.26
CA TRP A 186 -5.07 -0.55 21.58
C TRP A 186 -3.88 -1.50 21.66
N ALA A 187 -2.70 -0.98 21.30
CA ALA A 187 -1.42 -1.64 21.51
C ALA A 187 -0.32 -0.61 21.80
N HIS A 188 0.51 -0.87 22.81
CA HIS A 188 1.55 0.06 23.24
C HIS A 188 2.98 -0.49 23.10
N ASP A 189 3.11 -1.74 22.68
CA ASP A 189 4.35 -2.39 22.25
C ASP A 189 4.06 -3.49 21.21
N HIS A 190 5.10 -4.13 20.68
CA HIS A 190 4.96 -5.16 19.64
C HIS A 190 4.26 -6.45 20.12
N GLU A 191 4.36 -6.80 21.40
CA GLU A 191 3.67 -7.99 21.93
C GLU A 191 2.17 -7.70 22.03
N GLU A 192 1.81 -6.52 22.52
CA GLU A 192 0.43 -6.03 22.51
C GLU A 192 -0.10 -5.85 21.08
N GLU A 193 0.69 -5.31 20.15
CA GLU A 193 0.29 -5.12 18.74
C GLU A 193 -0.07 -6.45 18.08
N LYS A 194 0.73 -7.50 18.34
CA LYS A 194 0.47 -8.86 17.87
C LYS A 194 -0.85 -9.42 18.43
N GLU A 195 -1.07 -9.31 19.74
CA GLU A 195 -2.28 -9.83 20.38
C GLU A 195 -3.54 -9.02 20.02
N THR A 196 -3.41 -7.71 19.90
CA THR A 196 -4.46 -6.81 19.44
C THR A 196 -4.82 -7.09 17.99
N PHE A 197 -3.84 -7.30 17.10
CA PHE A 197 -4.09 -7.70 15.72
C PHE A 197 -4.86 -9.03 15.65
N LYS A 198 -4.51 -10.02 16.48
CA LYS A 198 -5.28 -11.28 16.57
C LYS A 198 -6.71 -11.06 17.04
N CYS A 199 -6.92 -10.22 18.06
CA CYS A 199 -8.25 -9.89 18.57
C CYS A 199 -9.09 -9.17 17.51
N PHE A 200 -8.52 -8.18 16.82
CA PHE A 200 -9.14 -7.44 15.74
C PHE A 200 -9.56 -8.36 14.59
N MET A 201 -8.64 -9.21 14.10
CA MET A 201 -8.94 -10.16 13.04
C MET A 201 -10.00 -11.19 13.45
N GLY A 202 -9.97 -11.65 14.70
CA GLY A 202 -11.02 -12.50 15.28
C GLY A 202 -12.39 -11.83 15.27
N PHE A 203 -12.45 -10.55 15.67
CA PHE A 203 -13.67 -9.75 15.61
C PHE A 203 -14.22 -9.63 14.18
N LEU A 204 -13.37 -9.30 13.18
CA LEU A 204 -13.79 -9.20 11.78
C LEU A 204 -14.40 -10.52 11.27
N VAL A 205 -13.73 -11.64 11.54
CA VAL A 205 -14.19 -12.97 11.12
C VAL A 205 -15.53 -13.33 11.77
N ASP A 206 -15.64 -13.16 13.10
CA ASP A 206 -16.87 -13.48 13.84
C ASP A 206 -18.05 -12.60 13.43
N HIS A 207 -17.78 -11.33 13.11
CA HIS A 207 -18.78 -10.38 12.67
C HIS A 207 -19.27 -10.70 11.25
N LEU A 208 -18.35 -10.89 10.29
CA LEU A 208 -18.69 -11.22 8.91
C LEU A 208 -19.31 -12.61 8.75
N ALA A 209 -19.04 -13.55 9.65
CA ALA A 209 -19.75 -14.83 9.70
C ALA A 209 -21.24 -14.66 10.04
N LYS A 210 -21.58 -13.68 10.90
CA LYS A 210 -22.97 -13.34 11.25
C LYS A 210 -23.64 -12.44 10.21
N HIS A 211 -22.84 -11.69 9.47
CA HIS A 211 -23.27 -10.76 8.42
C HIS A 211 -22.55 -11.08 7.09
N PRO A 212 -22.89 -12.17 6.39
CA PRO A 212 -22.15 -12.62 5.20
C PRO A 212 -22.14 -11.62 4.04
N HIS A 213 -23.12 -10.72 3.97
CA HIS A 213 -23.24 -9.69 2.95
C HIS A 213 -22.59 -8.36 3.34
N ALA A 214 -22.09 -8.23 4.57
CA ALA A 214 -21.38 -7.03 5.01
C ALA A 214 -19.98 -6.94 4.41
N TYR A 215 -19.50 -5.69 4.33
CA TYR A 215 -18.18 -5.30 3.87
C TYR A 215 -17.49 -4.39 4.89
N ILE A 216 -16.16 -4.29 4.76
CA ILE A 216 -15.30 -3.43 5.57
C ILE A 216 -14.91 -2.25 4.70
N TYR A 217 -15.38 -1.06 5.03
CA TYR A 217 -15.03 0.17 4.32
C TYR A 217 -13.87 0.86 5.02
N HIS A 218 -12.93 1.34 4.23
CA HIS A 218 -11.80 2.13 4.69
C HIS A 218 -11.50 3.21 3.64
N TYR A 219 -10.62 4.14 3.94
CA TYR A 219 -10.31 5.25 3.05
C TYR A 219 -8.82 5.30 2.73
N ASN A 220 -8.48 4.90 1.50
CA ASN A 220 -7.12 4.76 0.96
C ASN A 220 -6.48 3.40 1.26
N HIS A 221 -5.30 3.14 0.70
CA HIS A 221 -4.66 1.81 0.74
C HIS A 221 -3.89 1.49 2.03
N TYR A 222 -3.72 2.47 2.93
CA TYR A 222 -2.85 2.34 4.10
C TYR A 222 -3.28 1.19 4.99
N GLU A 223 -4.58 1.11 5.32
CA GLU A 223 -5.12 0.15 6.28
C GLU A 223 -4.85 -1.29 5.83
N THR A 224 -5.22 -1.62 4.58
CA THR A 224 -4.96 -2.98 4.06
C THR A 224 -3.46 -3.27 3.95
N THR A 225 -2.63 -2.27 3.65
CA THR A 225 -1.17 -2.40 3.60
C THR A 225 -0.58 -2.69 4.99
N ALA A 226 -1.09 -2.01 6.02
CA ALA A 226 -0.69 -2.22 7.41
C ALA A 226 -1.14 -3.61 7.89
N LEU A 227 -2.39 -4.03 7.66
CA LEU A 227 -2.87 -5.38 8.01
C LEU A 227 -2.02 -6.49 7.37
N LYS A 228 -1.69 -6.32 6.08
CA LYS A 228 -0.78 -7.18 5.32
C LYS A 228 0.61 -7.24 5.98
N ARG A 229 1.18 -6.08 6.32
CA ARG A 229 2.48 -5.97 7.01
C ARG A 229 2.45 -6.69 8.35
N LEU A 230 1.42 -6.48 9.17
CA LEU A 230 1.25 -7.09 10.49
C LEU A 230 1.14 -8.62 10.38
N ALA A 231 0.32 -9.11 9.45
CA ALA A 231 0.18 -10.54 9.21
C ALA A 231 1.52 -11.20 8.83
N CYS A 232 2.29 -10.57 7.95
CA CYS A 232 3.62 -11.06 7.58
C CYS A 232 4.64 -10.93 8.72
N HIS A 233 4.66 -9.80 9.43
CA HIS A 233 5.64 -9.50 10.47
C HIS A 233 5.48 -10.43 11.67
N TYR A 234 4.24 -10.60 12.14
CA TYR A 234 3.94 -11.45 13.29
C TYR A 234 3.68 -12.92 12.94
N ALA A 235 3.53 -13.25 11.65
CA ALA A 235 3.16 -14.57 11.16
C ALA A 235 1.87 -15.11 11.83
N VAL A 236 0.87 -14.24 11.98
CA VAL A 236 -0.46 -14.54 12.54
C VAL A 236 -1.55 -13.99 11.64
N CYS A 237 -2.74 -14.59 11.70
CA CYS A 237 -3.94 -14.14 10.98
C CYS A 237 -3.81 -14.01 9.44
N GLU A 238 -2.75 -14.59 8.88
CA GLU A 238 -2.37 -14.51 7.48
C GLU A 238 -3.47 -15.02 6.53
N GLU A 239 -4.06 -16.16 6.84
CA GLU A 239 -5.08 -16.78 6.00
C GLU A 239 -6.43 -16.08 6.17
N GLN A 240 -6.78 -15.66 7.39
CA GLN A 240 -7.98 -14.86 7.66
C GLN A 240 -7.95 -13.59 6.80
N LEU A 241 -6.82 -12.89 6.79
CA LEU A 241 -6.64 -11.70 5.97
C LEU A 241 -6.67 -12.02 4.46
N ASP A 242 -5.96 -13.05 4.01
CA ASP A 242 -5.97 -13.48 2.61
C ASP A 242 -7.39 -13.84 2.14
N ASN A 243 -8.17 -14.51 2.96
CA ASN A 243 -9.56 -14.87 2.66
C ASN A 243 -10.45 -13.62 2.56
N LEU A 244 -10.27 -12.62 3.43
CA LEU A 244 -11.00 -11.35 3.33
C LEU A 244 -10.62 -10.58 2.05
N LEU A 245 -9.32 -10.49 1.74
CA LEU A 245 -8.82 -9.82 0.54
C LEU A 245 -9.28 -10.53 -0.74
N HIS A 246 -9.20 -11.87 -0.78
CA HIS A 246 -9.61 -12.68 -1.92
C HIS A 246 -11.11 -12.55 -2.20
N ASN A 247 -11.93 -12.57 -1.15
CA ASN A 247 -13.38 -12.34 -1.27
C ASN A 247 -13.75 -10.86 -1.45
N GLN A 248 -12.76 -9.96 -1.59
CA GLN A 248 -12.94 -8.52 -1.80
C GLN A 248 -13.84 -7.89 -0.73
N LYS A 249 -13.62 -8.27 0.54
CA LYS A 249 -14.39 -7.76 1.68
C LYS A 249 -14.01 -6.33 2.08
N PHE A 250 -12.82 -5.88 1.73
CA PHE A 250 -12.38 -4.50 1.93
C PHE A 250 -12.79 -3.63 0.73
N ILE A 251 -13.53 -2.56 0.99
CA ILE A 251 -13.96 -1.57 0.01
C ILE A 251 -13.22 -0.26 0.28
N ASP A 252 -12.30 0.08 -0.61
CA ASP A 252 -11.57 1.34 -0.57
C ASP A 252 -12.44 2.47 -1.15
N LEU A 253 -12.98 3.32 -0.27
CA LEU A 253 -13.82 4.45 -0.69
C LEU A 253 -13.03 5.55 -1.38
N TYR A 254 -11.70 5.64 -1.20
CA TYR A 254 -10.88 6.61 -1.91
C TYR A 254 -10.84 6.28 -3.41
N LEU A 255 -10.69 5.00 -3.77
CA LEU A 255 -10.78 4.55 -5.17
C LEU A 255 -12.16 4.82 -5.75
N VAL A 256 -13.23 4.51 -4.99
CA VAL A 256 -14.60 4.80 -5.41
C VAL A 256 -14.77 6.29 -5.72
N VAL A 257 -14.34 7.17 -4.81
CA VAL A 257 -14.41 8.63 -5.00
C VAL A 257 -13.66 9.05 -6.26
N ARG A 258 -12.40 8.65 -6.42
CA ARG A 258 -11.56 9.09 -7.55
C ARG A 258 -12.07 8.63 -8.91
N GLU A 259 -12.69 7.45 -8.97
CA GLU A 259 -13.22 6.88 -10.21
C GLU A 259 -14.66 7.27 -10.50
N SER A 260 -15.38 7.88 -9.55
CA SER A 260 -16.81 8.16 -9.68
C SER A 260 -17.15 9.63 -9.76
N ILE A 261 -16.35 10.49 -9.12
CA ILE A 261 -16.71 11.89 -8.95
C ILE A 261 -15.53 12.83 -9.12
N ARG A 262 -15.85 14.05 -9.53
CA ARG A 262 -14.96 15.19 -9.54
C ARG A 262 -15.52 16.26 -8.62
N ILE A 263 -14.68 16.83 -7.77
CA ILE A 263 -15.11 17.79 -6.74
C ILE A 263 -14.38 19.12 -6.87
N SER A 264 -14.97 20.17 -6.33
CA SER A 264 -14.40 21.52 -6.28
C SER A 264 -13.32 21.72 -5.21
N GLU A 265 -12.97 20.69 -4.46
CA GLU A 265 -11.93 20.75 -3.43
C GLU A 265 -10.51 20.73 -4.02
N PRO A 266 -9.49 21.20 -3.27
CA PRO A 266 -8.08 21.13 -3.70
C PRO A 266 -7.51 19.71 -3.77
N GLY A 267 -8.21 18.72 -3.22
CA GLY A 267 -7.77 17.34 -3.21
C GLY A 267 -8.86 16.37 -2.78
N TYR A 268 -8.49 15.10 -2.68
CA TYR A 268 -9.37 13.97 -2.36
C TYR A 268 -8.92 13.31 -1.05
N SER A 269 -8.52 14.08 -0.05
CA SER A 269 -8.43 13.55 1.31
C SER A 269 -9.83 13.41 1.90
N ILE A 270 -10.03 12.55 2.90
CA ILE A 270 -11.34 12.42 3.56
C ILE A 270 -11.84 13.78 4.09
N LYS A 271 -10.93 14.61 4.63
CA LYS A 271 -11.20 15.98 5.09
C LYS A 271 -11.68 16.92 3.99
N ASN A 272 -11.20 16.74 2.75
CA ASN A 272 -11.75 17.46 1.62
C ASN A 272 -13.18 16.98 1.33
N MET A 273 -13.43 15.67 1.40
CA MET A 273 -14.74 15.10 1.14
C MET A 273 -15.81 15.52 2.17
N GLU A 274 -15.42 15.70 3.44
CA GLU A 274 -16.34 16.02 4.55
C GLU A 274 -17.26 17.21 4.28
N THR A 275 -16.78 18.20 3.53
CA THR A 275 -17.56 19.39 3.23
C THR A 275 -18.86 19.12 2.46
N PHE A 276 -19.04 17.91 1.91
CA PHE A 276 -20.22 17.51 1.16
C PHE A 276 -21.27 16.74 1.98
N TYR A 277 -20.89 16.15 3.12
CA TYR A 277 -21.77 15.25 3.86
C TYR A 277 -21.78 15.45 5.38
N MET A 278 -20.89 16.28 5.93
CA MET A 278 -20.90 16.61 7.34
C MET A 278 -20.46 18.05 7.62
N ASP A 279 -20.87 18.55 8.79
CA ASP A 279 -20.42 19.84 9.29
C ASP A 279 -18.93 19.81 9.63
N LYS A 280 -18.29 20.98 9.64
CA LYS A 280 -16.87 21.10 10.00
C LYS A 280 -16.62 20.56 11.40
N ARG A 281 -15.58 19.73 11.54
CA ARG A 281 -15.10 19.22 12.83
C ARG A 281 -14.75 20.38 13.78
N ALA A 282 -15.13 20.24 15.05
CA ALA A 282 -14.85 21.24 16.09
C ALA A 282 -13.34 21.46 16.32
N ASN A 283 -12.52 20.41 16.16
CA ASN A 283 -11.07 20.42 16.36
C ASN A 283 -10.34 20.24 15.01
N THR A 284 -10.31 21.29 14.21
CA THR A 284 -10.00 21.25 12.77
C THR A 284 -8.51 21.06 12.42
N VAL A 285 -7.63 20.87 13.41
CA VAL A 285 -6.17 20.89 13.20
C VAL A 285 -5.52 19.51 13.27
N ALA A 286 -6.13 18.51 13.93
CA ALA A 286 -5.49 17.21 14.13
C ALA A 286 -5.27 16.47 12.81
N THR A 287 -4.02 16.22 12.45
CA THR A 287 -3.55 15.36 11.34
C THR A 287 -3.01 14.04 11.89
N ALA A 288 -2.76 13.06 11.03
CA ALA A 288 -2.04 11.83 11.43
C ALA A 288 -0.64 12.12 12.02
N ALA A 289 0.00 13.23 11.64
CA ALA A 289 1.25 13.64 12.27
C ALA A 289 1.01 14.18 13.70
N ASP A 290 -0.14 14.79 13.96
CA ASP A 290 -0.50 15.28 15.29
C ASP A 290 -0.89 14.12 16.22
N SER A 291 -1.57 13.07 15.72
CA SER A 291 -1.86 11.87 16.52
C SER A 291 -0.58 11.18 17.00
N ILE A 292 0.46 11.09 16.16
CA ILE A 292 1.79 10.58 16.55
C ILE A 292 2.44 11.45 17.65
N ILE A 293 2.32 12.78 17.56
CA ILE A 293 2.88 13.69 18.58
C ILE A 293 2.16 13.49 19.91
N VAL A 294 0.82 13.47 19.88
CA VAL A 294 -0.03 13.25 21.08
C VAL A 294 0.24 11.88 21.69
N TYR A 295 0.41 10.84 20.87
CA TYR A 295 0.75 9.50 21.33
C TYR A 295 2.13 9.45 22.00
N ASN A 296 3.14 10.08 21.40
CA ASN A 296 4.48 10.14 22.00
C ASN A 296 4.48 10.95 23.31
N GLU A 297 3.70 12.04 23.39
CA GLU A 297 3.49 12.77 24.65
C GLU A 297 2.81 11.90 25.72
N TRP A 298 1.81 11.09 25.33
CA TRP A 298 1.21 10.11 26.24
C TRP A 298 2.23 9.09 26.74
N ARG A 299 3.10 8.56 25.88
CA ARG A 299 4.14 7.60 26.33
C ARG A 299 5.10 8.21 27.36
N GLU A 300 5.35 9.52 27.30
CA GLU A 300 6.20 10.22 28.25
C GLU A 300 5.47 10.57 29.56
N THR A 301 4.20 10.95 29.46
CA THR A 301 3.43 11.54 30.58
C THR A 301 2.51 10.55 31.29
N GLY A 302 2.00 9.55 30.57
CA GLY A 302 0.97 8.61 31.02
C GLY A 302 -0.41 9.23 31.25
N ALA A 303 -0.72 10.36 30.61
CA ALA A 303 -1.99 11.08 30.79
C ALA A 303 -3.12 10.47 29.93
N ASP A 304 -4.03 9.71 30.54
CA ASP A 304 -5.12 8.99 29.85
C ASP A 304 -6.01 9.89 28.97
N GLU A 305 -6.10 11.19 29.28
CA GLU A 305 -6.83 12.15 28.45
C GLU A 305 -6.30 12.24 27.02
N LEU A 306 -4.99 12.01 26.82
CA LEU A 306 -4.36 12.03 25.50
C LEU A 306 -4.74 10.79 24.67
N LEU A 307 -4.90 9.61 25.29
CA LEU A 307 -5.43 8.44 24.60
C LEU A 307 -6.89 8.63 24.22
N GLN A 308 -7.68 9.29 25.08
CA GLN A 308 -9.06 9.63 24.75
C GLN A 308 -9.12 10.60 23.56
N GLU A 309 -8.24 11.60 23.49
CA GLU A 309 -8.16 12.52 22.35
C GLU A 309 -7.87 11.78 21.03
N ILE A 310 -6.94 10.82 21.05
CA ILE A 310 -6.62 9.98 19.88
C ILE A 310 -7.83 9.09 19.53
N SER A 311 -8.48 8.47 20.54
CA SER A 311 -9.66 7.63 20.33
C SER A 311 -10.82 8.42 19.70
N ASP A 312 -11.10 9.62 20.20
CA ASP A 312 -12.15 10.50 19.70
C ASP A 312 -11.85 10.94 18.26
N TYR A 313 -10.58 11.23 17.95
CA TYR A 313 -10.16 11.57 16.60
C TYR A 313 -10.41 10.42 15.61
N ASN A 314 -9.96 9.21 15.96
CA ASN A 314 -10.11 8.01 15.13
C ASN A 314 -11.59 7.57 15.00
N GLU A 315 -12.40 7.74 16.05
CA GLU A 315 -13.86 7.55 15.96
C GLU A 315 -14.47 8.48 14.91
N VAL A 316 -14.09 9.76 14.90
CA VAL A 316 -14.58 10.72 13.90
C VAL A 316 -14.15 10.33 12.48
N ASP A 317 -12.94 9.79 12.28
CA ASP A 317 -12.48 9.28 10.97
C ASP A 317 -13.30 8.07 10.50
N CYS A 318 -13.61 7.12 11.41
CA CYS A 318 -14.49 5.99 11.12
C CYS A 318 -15.91 6.44 10.78
N VAL A 319 -16.48 7.38 11.54
CA VAL A 319 -17.80 7.97 11.30
C VAL A 319 -17.82 8.72 9.96
N SER A 320 -16.78 9.50 9.66
CA SER A 320 -16.63 10.22 8.39
C SER A 320 -16.64 9.25 7.21
N THR A 321 -15.97 8.09 7.33
CA THR A 321 -15.97 7.01 6.33
C THR A 321 -17.37 6.43 6.11
N HIS A 322 -18.15 6.24 7.18
CA HIS A 322 -19.57 5.84 7.10
C HIS A 322 -20.43 6.88 6.37
N LEU A 323 -20.33 8.15 6.76
CA LEU A 323 -21.10 9.22 6.14
C LEU A 323 -20.72 9.43 4.67
N LEU A 324 -19.44 9.26 4.32
CA LEU A 324 -18.98 9.26 2.94
C LEU A 324 -19.63 8.14 2.13
N ARG A 325 -19.65 6.90 2.66
CA ARG A 325 -20.33 5.77 2.01
C ARG A 325 -21.79 6.11 1.73
N ASP A 326 -22.51 6.61 2.73
CA ASP A 326 -23.91 6.98 2.61
C ASP A 326 -24.13 8.10 1.58
N TRP A 327 -23.28 9.13 1.58
CA TRP A 327 -23.34 10.20 0.61
C TRP A 327 -23.09 9.71 -0.82
N LEU A 328 -22.09 8.85 -1.04
CA LEU A 328 -21.82 8.24 -2.34
C LEU A 328 -23.01 7.43 -2.87
N LEU A 329 -23.76 6.74 -2.00
CA LEU A 329 -24.98 6.05 -2.40
C LEU A 329 -26.06 7.01 -2.93
N THR A 330 -26.10 8.24 -2.44
CA THR A 330 -27.04 9.27 -2.97
C THR A 330 -26.68 9.75 -4.37
N LEU A 331 -25.40 9.61 -4.76
CA LEU A 331 -24.87 10.02 -6.06
C LEU A 331 -24.81 8.86 -7.07
N LYS A 332 -24.79 7.62 -6.59
CA LYS A 332 -24.65 6.43 -7.41
C LYS A 332 -25.78 6.38 -8.48
N PRO A 333 -25.46 6.36 -9.77
CA PRO A 333 -26.45 6.26 -10.84
C PRO A 333 -27.32 4.99 -10.69
N GLU A 334 -28.62 5.11 -10.97
CA GLU A 334 -29.58 3.99 -10.85
C GLU A 334 -29.23 2.82 -11.77
N ASP A 335 -28.62 3.10 -12.92
CA ASP A 335 -28.21 2.11 -13.93
C ASP A 335 -26.82 1.51 -13.68
N ALA A 336 -26.04 2.07 -12.75
CA ALA A 336 -24.77 1.47 -12.36
C ALA A 336 -25.05 0.15 -11.61
N PRO A 337 -24.46 -0.98 -12.04
CA PRO A 337 -24.65 -2.24 -11.32
C PRO A 337 -24.08 -2.17 -9.90
N TRP A 338 -24.62 -2.99 -9.02
CA TRP A 338 -24.02 -3.23 -7.70
C TRP A 338 -22.81 -4.13 -7.84
N PHE A 339 -21.78 -3.86 -7.03
CA PHE A 339 -20.69 -4.80 -6.86
C PHE A 339 -21.25 -6.13 -6.36
N LYS A 340 -21.02 -7.17 -7.14
CA LYS A 340 -21.22 -8.55 -6.74
C LYS A 340 -19.80 -9.06 -6.55
N GLY A 341 -19.41 -9.29 -5.30
CA GLY A 341 -18.16 -9.96 -5.00
C GLY A 341 -18.03 -11.26 -5.79
N LEU A 342 -16.86 -11.91 -5.72
CA LEU A 342 -16.65 -13.17 -6.44
C LEU A 342 -17.83 -14.13 -6.16
N PRO A 343 -18.47 -14.69 -7.21
CA PRO A 343 -19.58 -15.61 -7.02
C PRO A 343 -19.15 -16.70 -6.04
N GLU A 344 -20.09 -17.15 -5.20
CA GLU A 344 -19.91 -18.31 -4.32
C GLU A 344 -19.46 -19.53 -5.15
N TYR A 345 -18.17 -19.62 -5.45
CA TYR A 345 -17.54 -20.87 -5.84
C TYR A 345 -17.68 -21.78 -4.62
N ALA A 346 -18.59 -22.74 -4.78
CA ALA A 346 -18.88 -23.89 -3.93
C ALA A 346 -18.63 -23.69 -2.42
N GLU A 347 -19.73 -23.59 -1.68
CA GLU A 347 -19.80 -23.76 -0.21
C GLU A 347 -19.07 -25.01 0.33
N GLU A 348 -18.61 -25.94 -0.53
CA GLU A 348 -17.93 -27.16 -0.11
C GLU A 348 -16.41 -27.02 0.11
N GLU A 349 -15.74 -26.01 -0.46
CA GLU A 349 -14.27 -25.82 -0.28
C GLU A 349 -13.90 -24.67 0.68
N LYS A 350 -14.84 -23.77 1.01
CA LYS A 350 -14.53 -22.44 1.56
C LYS A 350 -14.36 -22.32 3.09
N LEU A 351 -14.43 -23.41 3.83
CA LEU A 351 -14.09 -23.45 5.26
C LEU A 351 -13.19 -24.63 5.64
N GLN A 352 -12.74 -25.42 4.65
CA GLN A 352 -11.75 -26.46 4.92
C GLN A 352 -10.38 -25.81 4.89
N ARG A 353 -9.72 -25.85 6.05
CA ARG A 353 -8.29 -25.57 6.15
C ARG A 353 -7.57 -26.30 5.03
N LYS A 354 -6.79 -25.57 4.25
CA LYS A 354 -6.00 -26.14 3.15
C LYS A 354 -5.06 -27.19 3.74
N ASP A 355 -4.81 -28.26 3.00
CA ASP A 355 -3.99 -29.39 3.48
C ASP A 355 -2.64 -28.93 4.06
N TRP A 356 -2.03 -27.88 3.48
CA TRP A 356 -0.76 -27.33 3.96
C TRP A 356 -0.87 -26.56 5.28
N GLU A 357 -2.04 -26.02 5.64
CA GLU A 357 -2.32 -25.35 6.93
C GLU A 357 -2.48 -26.38 8.05
N ILE A 358 -3.17 -27.49 7.75
CA ILE A 358 -3.24 -28.66 8.64
C ILE A 358 -1.83 -29.19 8.87
N GLU A 359 -1.07 -29.37 7.78
CA GLU A 359 0.31 -29.84 7.85
C GLU A 359 1.21 -28.87 8.63
N TYR A 360 1.10 -27.56 8.43
CA TYR A 360 1.91 -26.56 9.14
C TYR A 360 1.62 -26.50 10.64
N GLU A 361 0.35 -26.51 11.05
CA GLU A 361 -0.01 -26.57 12.48
C GLU A 361 0.38 -27.89 13.13
N ASP A 362 0.28 -29.01 12.39
CA ASP A 362 0.78 -30.30 12.85
C ASP A 362 2.29 -30.23 13.14
N TYR A 363 3.06 -29.50 12.33
CA TYR A 363 4.47 -29.21 12.61
C TYR A 363 4.67 -28.28 13.79
N GLN A 364 3.93 -27.17 13.90
CA GLN A 364 4.02 -26.26 15.05
C GLN A 364 3.75 -27.00 16.38
N THR A 365 2.72 -27.85 16.37
CA THR A 365 2.36 -28.72 17.49
C THR A 365 3.44 -29.77 17.73
N SER A 366 3.91 -30.47 16.69
CA SER A 366 4.95 -31.50 16.83
C SER A 366 6.30 -30.93 17.27
N PHE A 367 6.55 -29.65 17.03
CA PHE A 367 7.75 -28.94 17.45
C PHE A 367 7.60 -28.24 18.80
N GLY A 368 6.42 -28.31 19.43
CA GLY A 368 6.17 -27.69 20.74
C GLY A 368 6.29 -26.17 20.71
N VAL A 369 6.09 -25.54 19.54
CA VAL A 369 6.27 -24.08 19.37
C VAL A 369 5.21 -23.28 20.14
N ILE A 370 4.10 -23.93 20.48
CA ILE A 370 2.98 -23.37 21.25
C ILE A 370 3.22 -23.52 22.78
N GLU A 371 4.29 -24.20 23.20
CA GLU A 371 4.67 -24.33 24.61
C GLU A 371 5.48 -23.12 25.08
N ASP A 372 5.46 -22.82 26.39
CA ASP A 372 6.32 -21.78 26.96
C ASP A 372 7.80 -22.12 26.74
N ASN A 373 8.49 -21.31 25.94
CA ASN A 373 9.93 -21.36 25.65
C ASN A 373 10.38 -22.60 24.82
N PRO A 374 9.97 -22.70 23.54
CA PRO A 374 10.36 -23.81 22.68
C PRO A 374 11.86 -23.83 22.43
N PRO A 375 12.46 -25.00 22.11
CA PRO A 375 13.85 -25.05 21.67
C PRO A 375 14.04 -24.15 20.43
N LEU A 376 15.05 -23.27 20.44
CA LEU A 376 15.31 -22.30 19.36
C LEU A 376 15.31 -22.93 17.96
N ILE A 377 15.85 -24.15 17.82
CA ILE A 377 15.88 -24.89 16.55
C ILE A 377 14.48 -25.28 16.05
N ASN A 378 13.55 -25.59 16.96
CA ASN A 378 12.17 -25.95 16.65
C ASN A 378 11.39 -24.72 16.17
N GLU A 379 11.57 -23.60 16.86
CA GLU A 379 11.00 -22.29 16.49
C GLU A 379 11.52 -21.84 15.12
N GLN A 380 12.84 -21.84 14.90
CA GLN A 380 13.46 -21.46 13.64
C GLN A 380 12.99 -22.35 12.47
N LEU A 381 12.92 -23.66 12.70
CA LEU A 381 12.47 -24.60 11.67
C LEU A 381 10.99 -24.39 11.33
N SER A 382 10.16 -24.12 12.33
CA SER A 382 8.77 -23.72 12.12
C SER A 382 8.68 -22.45 11.28
N HIS A 383 9.48 -21.42 11.59
CA HIS A 383 9.50 -20.20 10.77
C HIS A 383 9.95 -20.49 9.33
N LEU A 384 10.90 -21.40 9.09
CA LEU A 384 11.38 -21.69 7.74
C LEU A 384 10.37 -22.40 6.83
N LEU A 385 9.44 -23.19 7.39
CA LEU A 385 8.47 -23.98 6.59
C LEU A 385 7.64 -23.09 5.66
N GLU A 386 7.09 -22.01 6.19
CA GLU A 386 6.23 -21.09 5.45
C GLU A 386 6.93 -19.77 5.04
N PHE A 387 8.24 -19.65 5.29
CA PHE A 387 9.03 -18.47 4.92
C PHE A 387 8.83 -18.07 3.45
N HIS A 388 8.98 -19.00 2.51
CA HIS A 388 8.87 -18.68 1.08
C HIS A 388 7.44 -18.33 0.65
N ASN A 389 6.43 -18.78 1.38
CA ASN A 389 5.05 -18.40 1.12
C ASN A 389 4.80 -16.98 1.63
N ARG A 390 5.29 -16.65 2.84
CA ARG A 390 5.26 -15.30 3.40
C ARG A 390 6.03 -14.29 2.54
N GLU A 391 7.24 -14.61 2.11
CA GLU A 391 8.06 -13.74 1.24
C GLU A 391 7.43 -13.52 -0.15
N ALA A 392 6.57 -14.43 -0.59
CA ALA A 392 5.84 -14.28 -1.86
C ALA A 392 4.66 -13.30 -1.75
N LYS A 393 4.08 -13.12 -0.55
CA LYS A 393 2.88 -12.29 -0.34
C LYS A 393 3.05 -10.82 -0.71
N PRO A 394 4.12 -10.11 -0.30
CA PRO A 394 4.33 -8.72 -0.71
C PRO A 394 4.30 -8.53 -2.22
N GLN A 395 4.88 -9.47 -2.98
CA GLN A 395 4.89 -9.38 -4.45
C GLN A 395 3.48 -9.58 -5.02
N TRP A 396 2.72 -10.55 -4.49
CA TRP A 396 1.30 -10.72 -4.86
C TRP A 396 0.46 -9.49 -4.53
N TRP A 397 0.56 -8.95 -3.33
CA TRP A 397 -0.18 -7.76 -2.93
C TRP A 397 0.14 -6.55 -3.79
N SER A 398 1.42 -6.33 -4.08
CA SER A 398 1.87 -5.26 -4.98
C SER A 398 1.33 -5.43 -6.40
N SER A 399 1.17 -6.67 -6.88
CA SER A 399 0.50 -6.95 -8.16
C SER A 399 -0.99 -6.59 -8.14
N PHE A 400 -1.71 -6.85 -7.05
CA PHE A 400 -3.12 -6.46 -6.91
C PHE A 400 -3.30 -4.95 -6.73
N GLU A 401 -2.41 -4.29 -6.01
CA GLU A 401 -2.44 -2.83 -5.86
C GLU A 401 -2.27 -2.11 -7.19
N ARG A 402 -1.39 -2.61 -8.07
CA ARG A 402 -1.19 -2.02 -9.41
C ARG A 402 -2.40 -2.13 -10.32
N GLN A 403 -3.25 -3.16 -10.16
CA GLN A 403 -4.51 -3.25 -10.93
C GLN A 403 -5.45 -2.06 -10.67
N ASN A 404 -5.38 -1.50 -9.46
CA ASN A 404 -6.24 -0.40 -9.03
C ASN A 404 -5.66 0.98 -9.38
N LYS A 405 -4.42 1.05 -9.91
CA LYS A 405 -3.80 2.31 -10.33
C LYS A 405 -4.34 2.77 -11.68
N PHE A 406 -4.46 4.08 -11.84
CA PHE A 406 -4.71 4.67 -13.15
C PHE A 406 -3.45 4.60 -14.04
N GLU A 407 -3.64 4.84 -15.35
CA GLU A 407 -2.56 4.76 -16.32
C GLU A 407 -1.41 5.73 -15.99
N ASP A 408 -1.70 6.94 -15.55
CA ASP A 408 -0.70 7.95 -15.14
C ASP A 408 0.05 7.54 -13.86
N GLU A 409 -0.63 6.94 -12.89
CA GLU A 409 0.03 6.41 -11.69
C GLU A 409 0.92 5.19 -11.98
N LEU A 410 0.55 4.39 -12.99
CA LEU A 410 1.39 3.29 -13.48
C LEU A 410 2.60 3.80 -14.27
N VAL A 411 2.51 4.97 -14.90
CA VAL A 411 3.64 5.64 -15.54
C VAL A 411 4.66 6.13 -14.50
N ASP A 412 4.20 6.52 -13.31
CA ASP A 412 5.09 6.95 -12.20
C ASP A 412 5.61 5.75 -11.35
N ASP A 413 5.04 4.55 -11.50
CA ASP A 413 5.51 3.34 -10.83
C ASP A 413 6.74 2.76 -11.55
N THR A 414 7.93 2.95 -10.96
CA THR A 414 9.20 2.45 -11.54
C THR A 414 9.26 0.95 -11.81
N GLU A 415 8.37 0.13 -11.24
CA GLU A 415 8.30 -1.31 -11.56
C GLU A 415 7.51 -1.58 -12.85
N CYS A 416 6.75 -0.61 -13.35
CA CYS A 416 5.87 -0.72 -14.50
C CYS A 416 6.44 -0.06 -15.75
N LEU A 417 5.81 -0.37 -16.88
CA LEU A 417 5.85 0.46 -18.09
C LEU A 417 4.39 0.75 -18.47
N GLY A 418 3.91 1.91 -18.03
CA GLY A 418 2.53 2.36 -18.15
C GLY A 418 2.21 3.01 -19.50
N GLY A 419 0.94 2.95 -19.91
CA GLY A 419 0.40 3.71 -21.03
C GLY A 419 0.89 3.26 -22.42
N LEU A 420 1.06 1.95 -22.61
CA LEU A 420 1.51 1.40 -23.89
C LEU A 420 0.42 1.50 -24.94
N ARG A 421 0.77 2.08 -26.09
CA ARG A 421 -0.12 2.17 -27.27
C ARG A 421 0.52 1.45 -28.45
N GLN A 422 -0.20 0.50 -29.03
CA GLN A 422 0.34 -0.35 -30.09
C GLN A 422 0.69 0.47 -31.34
N VAL A 423 1.80 0.13 -31.97
CA VAL A 423 2.30 0.75 -33.21
C VAL A 423 2.36 -0.31 -34.30
N GLY A 424 1.46 -0.18 -35.28
CA GLY A 424 1.39 -1.10 -36.42
C GLY A 424 0.81 -2.47 -36.07
N SER A 425 0.82 -3.37 -37.06
CA SER A 425 0.40 -4.76 -36.88
C SER A 425 1.48 -5.59 -36.19
N SER A 426 1.08 -6.60 -35.43
CA SER A 426 2.03 -7.57 -34.89
C SER A 426 2.77 -8.34 -36.00
N GLU A 427 4.04 -8.65 -35.76
CA GLU A 427 4.91 -9.33 -36.71
C GLU A 427 5.10 -10.81 -36.31
N PRO A 428 4.96 -11.77 -37.23
CA PRO A 428 5.16 -13.17 -36.90
C PRO A 428 6.64 -13.52 -36.76
N GLU A 429 7.00 -14.17 -35.65
CA GLU A 429 8.31 -14.76 -35.43
C GLU A 429 8.17 -16.23 -35.03
N LYS A 430 8.35 -17.15 -35.98
CA LYS A 430 8.18 -18.61 -35.78
C LYS A 430 6.78 -18.95 -35.24
N ARG A 431 6.68 -19.31 -33.95
CA ARG A 431 5.42 -19.65 -33.25
C ARG A 431 4.96 -18.52 -32.32
N SER A 432 5.51 -17.33 -32.50
CA SER A 432 5.27 -16.15 -31.67
C SER A 432 4.85 -14.97 -32.54
N LEU A 433 4.26 -13.98 -31.89
CA LEU A 433 3.95 -12.66 -32.44
C LEU A 433 4.76 -11.63 -31.67
N ILE A 434 5.32 -10.66 -32.39
CA ILE A 434 6.01 -9.49 -31.84
C ILE A 434 5.06 -8.31 -31.95
N TYR A 435 4.76 -7.71 -30.81
CA TYR A 435 3.96 -6.49 -30.72
C TYR A 435 4.88 -5.32 -30.41
N SER A 436 4.75 -4.24 -31.16
CA SER A 436 5.47 -2.99 -30.92
C SER A 436 4.53 -1.99 -30.26
N TYR A 437 4.97 -1.36 -29.18
CA TYR A 437 4.21 -0.35 -28.46
C TYR A 437 5.05 0.91 -28.28
N ARG A 438 4.39 2.06 -28.28
CA ARG A 438 4.94 3.33 -27.82
C ARG A 438 4.55 3.55 -26.36
N PHE A 439 5.49 4.00 -25.55
CA PHE A 439 5.25 4.41 -24.16
C PHE A 439 5.55 5.89 -23.95
N PRO A 440 4.94 6.58 -22.97
CA PRO A 440 5.33 7.91 -22.55
C PRO A 440 6.69 7.88 -21.83
N SER A 441 7.48 8.95 -21.94
CA SER A 441 8.74 9.09 -21.21
C SER A 441 8.51 8.90 -19.70
N GLN A 442 9.17 7.89 -19.13
CA GLN A 442 8.97 7.48 -17.73
C GLN A 442 10.21 6.75 -17.18
N GLU A 443 10.34 6.68 -15.86
CA GLU A 443 11.36 5.85 -15.22
C GLU A 443 10.84 4.42 -15.05
N TYR A 444 11.65 3.42 -15.37
CA TYR A 444 11.26 2.02 -15.26
C TYR A 444 12.44 1.10 -14.92
N LYS A 445 12.16 -0.04 -14.29
CA LYS A 445 13.14 -1.07 -13.89
C LYS A 445 13.06 -2.34 -14.74
N LEU A 446 12.00 -2.48 -15.54
CA LEU A 446 11.84 -3.61 -16.46
C LEU A 446 13.00 -3.67 -17.45
N LYS A 447 13.42 -4.89 -17.81
CA LYS A 447 14.62 -5.12 -18.64
C LYS A 447 14.29 -6.01 -19.83
N VAL A 448 15.06 -5.83 -20.91
CA VAL A 448 15.07 -6.76 -22.04
C VAL A 448 15.38 -8.18 -21.53
N GLY A 449 14.58 -9.14 -21.96
CA GLY A 449 14.61 -10.54 -21.54
C GLY A 449 13.66 -10.89 -20.38
N ALA A 450 13.10 -9.89 -19.68
CA ALA A 450 12.15 -10.12 -18.60
C ALA A 450 10.80 -10.62 -19.14
N GLN A 451 10.13 -11.48 -18.37
CA GLN A 451 8.70 -11.71 -18.53
C GLN A 451 7.94 -10.50 -18.02
N ALA A 452 6.82 -10.20 -18.65
CA ALA A 452 5.93 -9.13 -18.25
C ALA A 452 4.49 -9.66 -18.17
N VAL A 453 3.70 -9.08 -17.28
CA VAL A 453 2.26 -9.30 -17.17
C VAL A 453 1.52 -8.04 -17.57
N ASP A 454 0.34 -8.20 -18.15
CA ASP A 454 -0.62 -7.13 -18.31
C ASP A 454 -1.19 -6.81 -16.92
N ILE A 455 -0.98 -5.59 -16.45
CA ILE A 455 -1.39 -5.19 -15.11
C ILE A 455 -2.91 -5.24 -14.93
N ALA A 456 -3.70 -4.96 -15.97
CA ALA A 456 -5.15 -4.86 -15.82
C ALA A 456 -5.81 -6.22 -15.59
N ILE A 457 -5.28 -7.28 -16.20
CA ILE A 457 -5.87 -8.64 -16.18
C ILE A 457 -4.96 -9.68 -15.49
N MET A 458 -3.75 -9.29 -15.09
CA MET A 458 -2.72 -10.14 -14.50
C MET A 458 -2.31 -11.36 -15.33
N GLU A 459 -2.53 -11.32 -16.64
CA GLU A 459 -2.10 -12.36 -17.54
C GLU A 459 -0.70 -12.10 -18.09
N ASN A 460 0.01 -13.17 -18.48
CA ASN A 460 1.31 -13.05 -19.13
C ASN A 460 1.19 -12.29 -20.46
N ALA A 461 1.77 -11.09 -20.51
CA ALA A 461 1.84 -10.27 -21.71
C ALA A 461 2.92 -10.78 -22.68
N GLY A 462 3.98 -11.39 -22.15
CA GLY A 462 5.03 -12.03 -22.93
C GLY A 462 6.41 -11.67 -22.43
N THR A 463 7.40 -11.78 -23.33
CA THR A 463 8.80 -11.43 -23.03
C THR A 463 9.15 -10.10 -23.68
N ILE A 464 9.75 -9.20 -22.92
CA ILE A 464 10.30 -7.95 -23.48
C ILE A 464 11.55 -8.31 -24.29
N ILE A 465 11.57 -7.99 -25.58
CA ILE A 465 12.71 -8.31 -26.46
C ILE A 465 13.52 -7.08 -26.87
N GLU A 466 12.95 -5.89 -26.73
CA GLU A 466 13.60 -4.63 -27.09
C GLU A 466 12.93 -3.49 -26.31
N ILE A 467 13.74 -2.55 -25.79
CA ILE A 467 13.28 -1.26 -25.28
C ILE A 467 14.22 -0.21 -25.90
N ASP A 468 13.64 0.76 -26.60
CA ASP A 468 14.33 1.90 -27.20
C ASP A 468 13.86 3.17 -26.47
N GLU A 469 14.75 3.72 -25.65
CA GLU A 469 14.49 4.91 -24.83
C GLU A 469 14.38 6.18 -25.65
N ASP A 470 15.19 6.31 -26.71
CA ASP A 470 15.26 7.51 -27.56
C ASP A 470 13.96 7.70 -28.34
N THR A 471 13.34 6.60 -28.79
CA THR A 471 12.09 6.63 -29.54
C THR A 471 10.86 6.25 -28.72
N CYS A 472 11.06 5.90 -27.45
CA CYS A 472 10.08 5.37 -26.50
C CYS A 472 9.26 4.21 -27.08
N LEU A 473 9.95 3.21 -27.63
CA LEU A 473 9.35 2.00 -28.20
C LEU A 473 9.74 0.76 -27.39
N VAL A 474 8.79 -0.13 -27.16
CA VAL A 474 9.03 -1.45 -26.57
C VAL A 474 8.47 -2.53 -27.48
N LYS A 475 9.19 -3.65 -27.61
CA LYS A 475 8.71 -4.84 -28.32
C LYS A 475 8.49 -5.99 -27.35
N ILE A 476 7.30 -6.57 -27.43
CA ILE A 476 6.87 -7.68 -26.58
C ILE A 476 6.62 -8.90 -27.48
N LYS A 477 7.26 -10.01 -27.16
CA LYS A 477 7.08 -11.28 -27.84
C LYS A 477 6.14 -12.19 -27.06
N ARG A 478 5.03 -12.59 -27.67
CA ARG A 478 4.02 -13.50 -27.10
C ARG A 478 3.83 -14.73 -27.98
N GLY A 479 3.45 -15.87 -27.42
CA GLY A 479 3.15 -17.07 -28.21
C GLY A 479 1.90 -16.89 -29.06
N ALA A 480 1.94 -17.29 -30.34
CA ALA A 480 0.85 -17.09 -31.30
C ALA A 480 -0.42 -17.92 -30.99
N SER A 481 -0.35 -18.89 -30.08
CA SER A 481 -1.48 -19.67 -29.59
C SER A 481 -2.23 -19.01 -28.43
N LYS A 482 -1.74 -17.87 -27.92
CA LYS A 482 -2.40 -17.08 -26.87
C LYS A 482 -3.28 -16.02 -27.51
N GLU A 483 -4.21 -15.48 -26.74
CA GLU A 483 -5.02 -14.36 -27.20
C GLU A 483 -4.13 -13.16 -27.58
N PRO A 484 -4.52 -12.36 -28.59
CA PRO A 484 -3.77 -11.17 -28.95
C PRO A 484 -3.65 -10.20 -27.77
N LEU A 485 -2.53 -9.47 -27.70
CA LEU A 485 -2.44 -8.34 -26.79
C LEU A 485 -3.38 -7.22 -27.24
N LEU A 486 -3.90 -6.46 -26.26
CA LEU A 486 -4.75 -5.30 -26.50
C LEU A 486 -3.96 -4.18 -27.21
N GLU A 487 -4.66 -3.33 -27.95
CA GLU A 487 -4.06 -2.15 -28.59
C GLU A 487 -3.51 -1.15 -27.56
N SER A 488 -4.04 -1.21 -26.33
CA SER A 488 -3.58 -0.44 -25.19
C SER A 488 -3.48 -1.30 -23.95
N LEU A 489 -2.38 -1.19 -23.21
CA LEU A 489 -2.22 -1.84 -21.91
C LEU A 489 -1.09 -1.18 -21.10
N SER A 490 -0.89 -1.64 -19.86
CA SER A 490 0.28 -1.32 -19.05
C SER A 490 0.90 -2.65 -18.59
N ILE A 491 2.24 -2.74 -18.61
CA ILE A 491 2.93 -3.95 -18.17
C ILE A 491 3.68 -3.74 -16.86
N GLY A 492 3.87 -4.82 -16.11
CA GLY A 492 4.73 -4.83 -14.92
C GLY A 492 5.38 -6.19 -14.68
N PRO A 493 6.03 -6.36 -13.52
CA PRO A 493 6.75 -7.58 -13.19
C PRO A 493 5.78 -8.74 -12.99
N PRO A 494 6.19 -9.98 -13.29
CA PRO A 494 5.40 -11.15 -12.96
C PRO A 494 5.26 -11.31 -11.44
N GLY A 495 4.31 -12.14 -11.02
CA GLY A 495 4.19 -12.55 -9.62
C GLY A 495 5.44 -13.28 -9.10
N PRO A 496 5.43 -13.67 -7.81
CA PRO A 496 6.58 -14.26 -7.15
C PRO A 496 7.06 -15.55 -7.79
N ILE A 497 8.35 -15.81 -7.57
CA ILE A 497 9.02 -17.02 -8.06
C ILE A 497 8.32 -18.25 -7.50
N ASP A 498 8.07 -19.25 -8.34
CA ASP A 498 7.54 -20.54 -7.92
C ASP A 498 8.51 -21.20 -6.91
N SER A 499 8.10 -21.18 -5.64
CA SER A 499 8.89 -21.69 -4.52
C SER A 499 8.53 -23.14 -4.16
N LYS A 500 7.67 -23.82 -4.92
CA LYS A 500 7.14 -25.16 -4.60
C LYS A 500 8.25 -26.19 -4.35
N ILE A 501 9.30 -26.18 -5.17
CA ILE A 501 10.44 -27.11 -5.03
C ILE A 501 11.23 -26.83 -3.74
N ILE A 502 11.45 -25.56 -3.42
CA ILE A 502 12.21 -25.13 -2.24
C ILE A 502 11.43 -25.46 -0.98
N ARG A 503 10.14 -25.10 -0.93
CA ARG A 503 9.21 -25.46 0.17
C ARG A 503 9.20 -26.96 0.40
N SER A 504 9.01 -27.75 -0.66
CA SER A 504 9.05 -29.22 -0.57
C SER A 504 10.37 -29.75 0.01
N ALA A 505 11.49 -29.06 -0.20
CA ALA A 505 12.77 -29.47 0.39
C ALA A 505 12.86 -29.18 1.89
N ILE A 506 12.32 -28.05 2.35
CA ILE A 506 12.27 -27.66 3.76
C ILE A 506 11.36 -28.61 4.54
N TYR A 507 10.17 -28.91 4.01
CA TYR A 507 9.24 -29.88 4.60
C TYR A 507 9.88 -31.27 4.76
N ARG A 508 10.58 -31.78 3.73
CA ARG A 508 11.33 -33.06 3.85
C ARG A 508 12.41 -33.04 4.94
N TYR A 509 13.05 -31.89 5.17
CA TYR A 509 14.03 -31.76 6.24
C TYR A 509 13.33 -31.74 7.62
N ALA A 510 12.20 -31.04 7.73
CA ALA A 510 11.38 -31.02 8.94
C ALA A 510 10.85 -32.41 9.31
N ASP A 511 10.38 -33.18 8.33
CA ASP A 511 10.03 -34.61 8.48
C ASP A 511 11.19 -35.42 9.07
N HIS A 512 12.38 -35.27 8.50
CA HIS A 512 13.58 -35.97 8.96
C HIS A 512 13.93 -35.59 10.41
N TYR A 513 13.90 -34.29 10.71
CA TYR A 513 14.22 -33.75 12.02
C TYR A 513 13.21 -34.24 13.07
N ALA A 514 11.90 -34.13 12.82
CA ALA A 514 10.83 -34.63 13.70
C ALA A 514 10.95 -36.15 13.92
N GLY A 515 11.22 -36.91 12.86
CA GLY A 515 11.44 -38.36 12.92
C GLY A 515 12.71 -38.75 13.72
N SER A 516 13.76 -37.94 13.66
CA SER A 516 15.00 -38.15 14.41
C SER A 516 14.85 -37.80 15.90
N ALA A 517 14.10 -36.74 16.23
CA ALA A 517 13.79 -36.34 17.61
C ALA A 517 12.94 -37.39 18.34
N ARG A 518 11.94 -37.97 17.66
CA ARG A 518 11.14 -39.10 18.17
C ARG A 518 11.98 -40.34 18.47
N ARG A 519 13.02 -40.62 17.67
CA ARG A 519 13.95 -41.76 17.90
C ARG A 519 14.89 -41.55 19.09
N HIS A 520 15.27 -40.31 19.41
CA HIS A 520 16.09 -40.02 20.59
C HIS A 520 15.25 -40.07 21.89
N SER A 521 14.01 -39.58 21.87
CA SER A 521 13.05 -39.69 22.98
C SER A 521 12.71 -41.15 23.35
N CYS A 522 12.59 -42.05 22.38
CA CYS A 522 12.38 -43.48 22.65
C CYS A 522 13.62 -44.22 23.18
N ARG A 523 14.83 -43.76 22.85
CA ARG A 523 16.07 -44.36 23.38
C ARG A 523 16.27 -44.06 24.86
N ASP A 524 15.88 -42.87 25.33
CA ASP A 524 15.98 -42.51 26.75
C ASP A 524 14.95 -43.25 27.64
N LYS A 525 13.88 -43.80 27.07
CA LYS A 525 12.89 -44.59 27.84
C LYS A 525 13.15 -46.10 27.85
N THR A 526 14.14 -46.61 27.10
CA THR A 526 14.35 -48.07 26.94
C THR A 526 15.72 -48.60 27.35
N THR A 527 16.69 -47.77 27.74
CA THR A 527 17.94 -48.26 28.33
C THR A 527 18.06 -47.94 29.81
N GLY A 528 17.32 -48.70 30.62
CA GLY A 528 17.72 -49.00 31.99
C GLY A 528 18.96 -49.89 32.00
N ALA A 529 20.12 -49.33 31.65
CA ALA A 529 21.41 -50.01 31.77
C ALA A 529 22.40 -49.08 32.46
N LYS A 530 22.74 -49.45 33.70
CA LYS A 530 23.73 -48.80 34.57
C LYS A 530 25.03 -48.54 33.81
N CYS A 531 25.36 -47.27 33.58
CA CYS A 531 26.71 -46.88 33.19
C CYS A 531 27.56 -46.85 34.48
N THR A 532 28.47 -47.80 34.59
CA THR A 532 29.44 -47.92 35.66
C THR A 532 30.49 -46.82 35.53
N THR A 533 30.79 -46.20 36.65
CA THR A 533 31.84 -45.20 36.82
C THR A 533 33.21 -45.78 36.50
N HIS A 534 33.86 -45.26 35.46
CA HIS A 534 35.31 -45.38 35.32
C HIS A 534 35.97 -44.00 35.45
N SER A 535 36.58 -43.82 36.61
CA SER A 535 37.55 -42.80 36.97
C SER A 535 38.76 -42.86 36.02
N GLY A 536 38.94 -41.82 35.20
CA GLY A 536 40.14 -41.56 34.42
C GLY A 536 40.87 -40.34 34.99
N GLN A 537 42.05 -40.59 35.57
CA GLN A 537 42.94 -39.63 36.19
C GLN A 537 43.39 -38.51 35.24
N ALA A 538 43.49 -37.30 35.78
CA ALA A 538 44.29 -36.21 35.24
C ALA A 538 45.79 -36.47 35.48
N VAL A 539 46.61 -36.39 34.43
CA VAL A 539 48.01 -35.94 34.52
C VAL A 539 48.37 -35.25 33.19
N GLY A 540 48.75 -33.98 33.28
CA GLY A 540 49.15 -33.17 32.12
C GLY A 540 50.56 -33.46 31.61
N ARG A 541 50.92 -32.79 30.50
CA ARG A 541 52.29 -32.33 30.25
C ARG A 541 52.31 -31.25 29.17
N SER A 542 52.95 -30.16 29.55
CA SER A 542 53.44 -29.04 28.77
C SER A 542 54.64 -29.41 27.88
N GLY A 543 54.84 -28.62 26.82
CA GLY A 543 56.16 -28.04 26.52
C GLY A 543 57.10 -28.78 25.55
N HIS A 544 57.25 -28.17 24.36
CA HIS A 544 58.49 -27.88 23.58
C HIS A 544 59.60 -28.91 23.27
N HIS A 545 60.28 -28.58 22.16
CA HIS A 545 61.44 -29.18 21.46
C HIS A 545 61.07 -30.35 20.54
N LEU A 546 61.38 -30.35 19.24
CA LEU A 546 62.38 -29.65 18.41
C LEU A 546 61.79 -29.32 17.03
#